data_AF-A0A7S0BP32-F1
#
_entry.id   AF-A0A7S0BP32-F1
#
_cell.length_a   1.000
_cell.length_b   1.000
_cell.length_c   1.000
_cell.angle_alpha   90.00
_cell.angle_beta   90.00
_cell.angle_gamma   90.00
#
_symmetry.space_group_name_H-M   'P 1'
#
loop_
_entity.id
_entity.type
_entity.pdbx_description
1 polymer ?
#
loop_
_entity_poly.entity_id
_entity_poly.type
_entity_poly.pdbx_seq_one_letter_code
_entity_poly.pdbx_strand_id
1 'polypeptide(L)'
;MEEAAMGIAGLRHISFDTLKVARGRFQTAAGYFDKICSVYVTGENAPLDVHESFALVMRDLMLINAQIVFLQAARVKSAAPDLLAALSMGVVRMIDDLAYKLDAGDVAGWSNKHGLAELFKVWGKFYQASTYLEMGVNFDKTNNMKDRLAVLYAADQLAYEVANATKKLLRTDVTKE
;
A
#
# COMPACT_ATOMS: atom_id res chain seq x y z
N MET A 1 4.76 19.14 24.47
CA MET A 1 4.52 19.47 23.05
C MET A 1 5.74 19.22 22.15
N GLU A 2 6.94 18.97 22.69
CA GLU A 2 8.16 18.73 21.88
C GLU A 2 8.38 17.28 21.44
N GLU A 3 7.79 16.28 22.10
CA GLU A 3 8.04 14.86 21.75
C GLU A 3 7.36 14.40 20.44
N ALA A 4 6.26 15.04 20.03
CA ALA A 4 5.61 14.76 18.75
C ALA A 4 6.44 15.21 17.53
N ALA A 5 7.37 16.15 17.72
CA ALA A 5 8.27 16.62 16.67
C ALA A 5 9.49 15.69 16.49
N MET A 6 9.88 14.92 17.51
CA MET A 6 11.03 14.01 17.44
C MET A 6 10.76 12.74 16.63
N GLY A 7 9.52 12.26 16.57
CA GLY A 7 9.15 11.10 15.75
C GLY A 7 9.28 11.33 14.24
N ILE A 8 9.14 12.58 13.79
CA ILE A 8 9.25 12.98 12.38
C ILE A 8 10.71 13.29 12.00
N ALA A 9 11.56 13.65 12.98
CA ALA A 9 12.96 14.02 12.75
C ALA A 9 13.87 12.82 12.42
N GLY A 10 13.45 11.57 12.69
CA GLY A 10 14.19 10.35 12.34
C GLY A 10 14.07 9.93 10.87
N LEU A 11 13.11 10.48 10.12
CA LEU A 11 12.90 10.25 8.68
C LEU A 11 13.58 11.31 7.80
N ARG A 12 14.67 11.92 8.29
CA ARG A 12 15.47 12.89 7.53
C ARG A 12 16.10 12.21 6.31
N HIS A 13 15.54 12.58 5.15
CA HIS A 13 16.09 12.47 3.79
C HIS A 13 16.42 11.07 3.27
N ILE A 14 15.39 10.25 3.03
CA ILE A 14 15.52 9.21 2.00
C ILE A 14 15.72 9.93 0.66
N SER A 15 16.89 9.75 0.04
CA SER A 15 17.20 10.41 -1.22
C SER A 15 16.32 9.87 -2.36
N PHE A 16 16.09 10.70 -3.37
CA PHE A 16 15.39 10.27 -4.58
C PHE A 16 16.07 9.06 -5.24
N ASP A 17 17.40 9.00 -5.22
CA ASP A 17 18.15 7.87 -5.79
C ASP A 17 17.92 6.58 -4.98
N THR A 18 17.86 6.67 -3.65
CA THR A 18 17.50 5.53 -2.80
C THR A 18 16.10 5.01 -3.13
N LEU A 19 15.12 5.90 -3.33
CA LEU A 19 13.77 5.52 -3.75
C LEU A 19 13.76 4.89 -5.15
N LYS A 20 14.53 5.44 -6.10
CA LYS A 20 14.65 4.87 -7.45
C LYS A 20 15.24 3.45 -7.42
N VAL A 21 16.29 3.23 -6.64
CA VAL A 21 16.89 1.90 -6.45
C VAL A 21 15.91 0.94 -5.77
N ALA A 22 15.24 1.39 -4.71
CA ALA A 22 14.24 0.57 -4.01
C ALA A 22 13.09 0.15 -4.94
N ARG A 23 12.56 1.07 -5.75
CA ARG A 23 11.55 0.77 -6.77
C ARG A 23 12.06 -0.29 -7.75
N GLY A 24 13.27 -0.12 -8.28
CA GLY A 24 13.87 -1.10 -9.20
C GLY A 24 14.01 -2.49 -8.58
N ARG A 25 14.38 -2.57 -7.29
CA ARG A 25 14.48 -3.83 -6.56
C ARG A 25 13.12 -4.51 -6.39
N PHE A 26 12.08 -3.77 -6.03
CA PHE A 26 10.72 -4.31 -5.94
C PHE A 26 10.20 -4.79 -7.29
N GLN A 27 10.43 -4.03 -8.38
CA GLN A 27 10.05 -4.46 -9.72
C GLN A 27 10.82 -5.72 -10.16
N THR A 28 12.10 -5.82 -9.83
CA THR A 28 12.91 -7.01 -10.11
C THR A 28 12.40 -8.22 -9.33
N ALA A 29 12.07 -8.05 -8.03
CA ALA A 29 11.48 -9.09 -7.21
C ALA A 29 10.13 -9.57 -7.77
N ALA A 30 9.27 -8.64 -8.22
CA ALA A 30 8.03 -8.98 -8.90
C ALA A 30 8.29 -9.83 -10.16
N GLY A 31 9.28 -9.46 -10.98
CA GLY A 31 9.68 -10.23 -12.16
C GLY A 31 10.17 -11.65 -11.84
N TYR A 32 10.87 -11.86 -10.72
CA TYR A 32 11.23 -13.20 -10.28
C TYR A 32 10.01 -14.04 -9.90
N PHE A 33 9.05 -13.48 -9.17
CA PHE A 33 7.81 -14.19 -8.85
C PHE A 33 6.96 -14.46 -10.08
N ASP A 34 6.91 -13.54 -11.04
CA ASP A 34 6.21 -13.74 -12.31
C ASP A 34 6.83 -14.88 -13.13
N LYS A 35 8.17 -14.97 -13.15
CA LYS A 35 8.89 -16.10 -13.76
C LYS A 35 8.57 -17.42 -13.06
N ILE A 36 8.51 -17.44 -11.72
CA ILE A 36 8.11 -18.63 -10.97
C ILE A 36 6.70 -19.07 -11.39
N CYS A 37 5.73 -18.15 -11.47
CA CYS A 37 4.39 -18.46 -11.95
C CYS A 37 4.40 -19.05 -13.37
N SER A 38 5.21 -18.49 -14.29
CA SER A 38 5.29 -19.00 -15.66
C SER A 38 5.81 -20.45 -15.75
N VAL A 39 6.70 -20.86 -14.83
CA VAL A 39 7.23 -22.24 -14.75
C VAL A 39 6.15 -23.22 -14.27
N TYR A 40 5.29 -22.80 -13.35
CA TYR A 40 4.11 -23.59 -12.93
C TYR A 40 3.15 -23.84 -14.10
N VAL A 41 2.94 -22.83 -14.95
CA VAL A 41 2.06 -22.94 -16.12
C VAL A 41 2.63 -23.86 -17.21
N THR A 42 3.95 -23.90 -17.39
CA THR A 42 4.59 -24.73 -18.43
C THR A 42 4.84 -26.19 -18.02
N GLY A 43 4.62 -26.55 -16.75
CA GLY A 43 4.80 -27.92 -16.24
C GLY A 43 6.26 -28.35 -16.10
N GLU A 44 7.20 -27.41 -16.20
CA GLU A 44 8.61 -27.66 -15.84
C GLU A 44 8.72 -27.80 -14.32
N ASN A 45 9.56 -28.72 -13.82
CA ASN A 45 9.74 -29.04 -12.39
C ASN A 45 9.74 -27.80 -11.51
N ALA A 46 8.58 -27.46 -10.98
CA ALA A 46 8.42 -26.26 -10.19
C ALA A 46 9.24 -26.41 -8.90
N PRO A 47 9.89 -25.35 -8.41
CA PRO A 47 10.60 -25.42 -7.13
C PRO A 47 9.61 -25.91 -6.07
N LEU A 48 9.88 -27.08 -5.48
CA LEU A 48 8.97 -27.89 -4.65
C LEU A 48 8.34 -27.13 -3.46
N ASP A 49 8.85 -25.94 -3.12
CA ASP A 49 8.53 -25.21 -1.90
C ASP A 49 7.65 -23.96 -2.10
N VAL A 50 7.32 -23.54 -3.33
CA VAL A 50 6.61 -22.25 -3.57
C VAL A 50 5.34 -22.41 -4.40
N HIS A 51 4.21 -22.72 -3.78
CA HIS A 51 2.91 -22.82 -4.46
C HIS A 51 2.62 -21.61 -5.39
N GLU A 52 2.05 -21.84 -6.58
CA GLU A 52 1.77 -20.79 -7.59
C GLU A 52 1.01 -19.58 -7.00
N SER A 53 -0.03 -19.86 -6.20
CA SER A 53 -0.81 -18.81 -5.54
C SER A 53 0.02 -17.95 -4.56
N PHE A 54 1.05 -18.52 -3.92
CA PHE A 54 2.00 -17.76 -3.11
C PHE A 54 2.80 -16.81 -3.99
N ALA A 55 3.32 -17.30 -5.11
CA ALA A 55 4.11 -16.49 -6.03
C ALA A 55 3.29 -15.34 -6.62
N LEU A 56 2.01 -15.56 -6.95
CA LEU A 56 1.09 -14.51 -7.41
C LEU A 56 0.88 -13.41 -6.36
N VAL A 57 0.58 -13.79 -5.10
CA VAL A 57 0.42 -12.84 -3.99
C VAL A 57 1.70 -12.04 -3.77
N MET A 58 2.86 -12.69 -3.79
CA MET A 58 4.14 -12.01 -3.59
C MET A 58 4.50 -11.09 -4.75
N ARG A 59 4.22 -11.48 -6.00
CA ARG A 59 4.37 -10.61 -7.16
C ARG A 59 3.57 -9.33 -6.98
N ASP A 60 2.28 -9.46 -6.67
CA ASP A 60 1.37 -8.32 -6.53
C ASP A 60 1.80 -7.42 -5.35
N LEU A 61 2.23 -8.00 -4.22
CA LEU A 61 2.80 -7.26 -3.10
C LEU A 61 4.07 -6.49 -3.47
N MET A 62 4.97 -7.09 -4.26
CA MET A 62 6.17 -6.40 -4.74
C MET A 62 5.81 -5.24 -5.68
N LEU A 63 4.81 -5.40 -6.55
CA LEU A 63 4.33 -4.32 -7.41
C LEU A 63 3.67 -3.18 -6.61
N ILE A 64 2.87 -3.51 -5.59
CA ILE A 64 2.30 -2.51 -4.66
C ILE A 64 3.43 -1.70 -4.00
N ASN A 65 4.45 -2.36 -3.46
CA ASN A 65 5.59 -1.70 -2.84
C ASN A 65 6.36 -0.82 -3.83
N ALA A 66 6.55 -1.28 -5.08
CA ALA A 66 7.16 -0.47 -6.12
C ALA A 66 6.35 0.80 -6.42
N GLN A 67 5.02 0.70 -6.47
CA GLN A 67 4.12 1.83 -6.71
C GLN A 67 4.11 2.82 -5.53
N ILE A 68 4.15 2.32 -4.29
CA ILE A 68 4.28 3.15 -3.08
C ILE A 68 5.59 3.93 -3.11
N VAL A 69 6.71 3.26 -3.40
CA VAL A 69 8.01 3.93 -3.50
C VAL A 69 8.01 4.98 -4.61
N PHE A 70 7.33 4.70 -5.73
CA PHE A 70 7.17 5.68 -6.80
C PHE A 70 6.36 6.91 -6.37
N LEU A 71 5.26 6.71 -5.63
CA LEU A 71 4.49 7.81 -5.01
C LEU A 71 5.36 8.65 -4.07
N GLN A 72 6.17 8.01 -3.21
CA GLN A 72 7.09 8.74 -2.32
C GLN A 72 8.16 9.52 -3.10
N ALA A 73 8.69 8.94 -4.18
CA ALA A 73 9.65 9.63 -5.04
C ALA A 73 9.02 10.86 -5.72
N ALA A 74 7.75 10.77 -6.14
CA ALA A 74 7.00 11.89 -6.68
C ALA A 74 6.79 13.00 -5.64
N ARG A 75 6.50 12.65 -4.37
CA ARG A 75 6.41 13.61 -3.26
C ARG A 75 7.73 14.32 -2.99
N VAL A 76 8.84 13.59 -2.93
CA VAL A 76 10.19 14.15 -2.75
C VAL A 76 10.56 15.13 -3.87
N LYS A 77 10.05 14.90 -5.08
CA LYS A 77 10.21 15.79 -6.23
C LYS A 77 9.14 16.87 -6.34
N SER A 78 8.27 17.01 -5.33
CA SER A 78 7.20 18.01 -5.28
C SER A 78 6.30 17.96 -6.53
N ALA A 79 5.94 16.75 -6.96
CA ALA A 79 5.01 16.55 -8.06
C ALA A 79 3.67 17.26 -7.81
N ALA A 80 2.94 17.56 -8.90
CA ALA A 80 1.63 18.19 -8.81
C ALA A 80 0.65 17.34 -7.98
N PRO A 81 -0.21 17.96 -7.14
CA PRO A 81 -1.18 17.23 -6.31
C PRO A 81 -2.07 16.27 -7.08
N ASP A 82 -2.48 16.62 -8.30
CA ASP A 82 -3.28 15.73 -9.16
C ASP A 82 -2.55 14.44 -9.54
N LEU A 83 -1.24 14.54 -9.82
CA LEU A 83 -0.43 13.36 -10.08
C LEU A 83 -0.27 12.53 -8.80
N LEU A 84 -0.06 13.17 -7.64
CA LEU A 84 0.04 12.46 -6.36
C LEU A 84 -1.25 11.73 -6.00
N ALA A 85 -2.41 12.38 -6.19
CA ALA A 85 -3.72 11.77 -6.00
C ALA A 85 -3.94 10.58 -6.94
N ALA A 86 -3.61 10.72 -8.23
CA ALA A 86 -3.72 9.63 -9.21
C ALA A 86 -2.82 8.43 -8.86
N LEU A 87 -1.57 8.70 -8.47
CA LEU A 87 -0.62 7.65 -8.05
C LEU A 87 -1.08 6.94 -6.77
N SER A 88 -1.60 7.70 -5.80
CA SER A 88 -2.15 7.17 -4.54
C SER A 88 -3.39 6.32 -4.78
N MET A 89 -4.31 6.74 -5.67
CA MET A 89 -5.43 5.89 -6.10
C MET A 89 -4.99 4.62 -6.81
N GLY A 90 -3.90 4.68 -7.58
CA GLY A 90 -3.28 3.50 -8.16
C GLY A 90 -2.85 2.50 -7.09
N VAL A 91 -2.22 2.96 -6.01
CA VAL A 91 -1.86 2.11 -4.85
C VAL A 91 -3.11 1.49 -4.22
N VAL A 92 -4.16 2.28 -3.97
CA VAL A 92 -5.42 1.79 -3.38
C VAL A 92 -5.99 0.64 -4.19
N ARG A 93 -6.13 0.81 -5.51
CA ARG A 93 -6.69 -0.23 -6.40
C ARG A 93 -5.89 -1.53 -6.35
N MET A 94 -4.56 -1.45 -6.33
CA MET A 94 -3.70 -2.63 -6.27
C MET A 94 -3.82 -3.34 -4.91
N ILE A 95 -3.94 -2.58 -3.82
CA ILE A 95 -4.15 -3.15 -2.48
C ILE A 95 -5.52 -3.83 -2.37
N ASP A 96 -6.58 -3.20 -2.88
CA ASP A 96 -7.93 -3.75 -2.83
C ASP A 96 -8.03 -5.06 -3.64
N ASP A 97 -7.40 -5.12 -4.81
CA ASP A 97 -7.31 -6.34 -5.63
C ASP A 97 -6.58 -7.48 -4.89
N LEU A 98 -5.46 -7.16 -4.23
CA LEU A 98 -4.72 -8.13 -3.43
C LEU A 98 -5.52 -8.62 -2.21
N ALA A 99 -6.20 -7.72 -1.51
CA ALA A 99 -7.05 -8.06 -0.39
C ALA A 99 -8.21 -8.98 -0.82
N TYR A 100 -8.82 -8.69 -1.98
CA TYR A 100 -9.87 -9.52 -2.55
C TYR A 100 -9.37 -10.93 -2.86
N LYS A 101 -8.22 -11.08 -3.53
CA LYS A 101 -7.62 -12.40 -3.82
C LYS A 101 -7.36 -13.22 -2.57
N LEU A 102 -6.89 -12.58 -1.50
CA LEU A 102 -6.63 -13.23 -0.21
C LEU A 102 -7.93 -13.71 0.46
N ASP A 103 -9.01 -12.93 0.37
CA ASP A 103 -10.31 -13.26 0.98
C ASP A 103 -11.14 -14.26 0.17
N ALA A 104 -11.15 -14.14 -1.16
CA ALA A 104 -11.89 -15.02 -2.07
C ALA A 104 -11.40 -16.48 -2.01
N GLY A 105 -10.21 -16.70 -1.44
CA GLY A 105 -9.68 -18.04 -1.21
C GLY A 105 -8.88 -18.60 -2.39
N ASP A 106 -8.59 -17.78 -3.40
CA ASP A 106 -7.71 -18.09 -4.54
C ASP A 106 -6.29 -18.48 -4.12
N VAL A 107 -5.97 -18.27 -2.84
CA VAL A 107 -4.72 -18.65 -2.19
C VAL A 107 -4.96 -19.86 -1.26
N ALA A 108 -5.12 -21.04 -1.86
CA ALA A 108 -5.25 -22.29 -1.12
C ALA A 108 -4.01 -22.55 -0.24
N GLY A 109 -4.21 -23.07 0.98
CA GLY A 109 -3.12 -23.49 1.89
C GLY A 109 -2.52 -22.40 2.78
N TRP A 110 -2.91 -21.13 2.65
CA TRP A 110 -2.44 -20.05 3.53
C TRP A 110 -3.32 -19.89 4.77
N SER A 111 -2.82 -20.32 5.93
CA SER A 111 -3.54 -20.26 7.22
C SER A 111 -3.89 -18.83 7.65
N ASN A 112 -3.07 -17.85 7.30
CA ASN A 112 -3.23 -16.46 7.73
C ASN A 112 -3.82 -15.53 6.66
N LYS A 113 -4.39 -16.07 5.57
CA LYS A 113 -4.86 -15.28 4.42
C LYS A 113 -5.90 -14.21 4.79
N HIS A 114 -6.86 -14.55 5.65
CA HIS A 114 -7.90 -13.61 6.10
C HIS A 114 -7.33 -12.49 6.98
N GLY A 115 -6.38 -12.81 7.87
CA GLY A 115 -5.70 -11.80 8.68
C GLY A 115 -4.90 -10.82 7.83
N LEU A 116 -4.22 -11.33 6.79
CA LEU A 116 -3.52 -10.50 5.82
C LEU A 116 -4.48 -9.66 4.97
N ALA A 117 -5.59 -10.23 4.50
CA ALA A 117 -6.61 -9.49 3.76
C ALA A 117 -7.15 -8.30 4.56
N GLU A 118 -7.47 -8.51 5.83
CA GLU A 118 -7.91 -7.44 6.73
C GLU A 118 -6.84 -6.36 6.92
N LEU A 119 -5.57 -6.74 7.06
CA LEU A 119 -4.45 -5.78 7.11
C LEU A 119 -4.35 -4.96 5.81
N PHE A 120 -4.47 -5.60 4.64
CA PHE A 120 -4.46 -4.90 3.36
C PHE A 120 -5.64 -3.95 3.20
N LYS A 121 -6.85 -4.31 3.64
CA LYS A 121 -8.00 -3.39 3.64
C LYS A 121 -7.73 -2.14 4.49
N VAL A 122 -7.11 -2.30 5.66
CA VAL A 122 -6.70 -1.15 6.49
C VAL A 122 -5.66 -0.30 5.77
N TRP A 123 -4.70 -0.94 5.08
CA TRP A 123 -3.68 -0.23 4.32
C TRP A 123 -4.25 0.52 3.11
N GLY A 124 -5.25 -0.05 2.44
CA GLY A 124 -5.98 0.58 1.34
C GLY A 124 -6.70 1.85 1.81
N LYS A 125 -7.41 1.78 2.94
CA LYS A 125 -8.06 2.96 3.56
C LYS A 125 -7.06 4.06 3.93
N PHE A 126 -5.86 3.69 4.38
CA PHE A 126 -4.79 4.67 4.66
C PHE A 126 -4.38 5.44 3.39
N TYR A 127 -4.13 4.75 2.27
CA TYR A 127 -3.81 5.42 1.01
C TYR A 127 -5.00 6.15 0.39
N GLN A 128 -6.24 5.71 0.68
CA GLN A 128 -7.44 6.43 0.30
C GLN A 128 -7.54 7.77 1.04
N ALA A 129 -7.31 7.78 2.36
CA ALA A 129 -7.22 9.01 3.15
C ALA A 129 -6.13 9.93 2.59
N SER A 130 -4.95 9.36 2.29
CA SER A 130 -3.86 10.09 1.67
C SER A 130 -4.25 10.70 0.32
N THR A 131 -5.05 10.01 -0.51
CA THR A 131 -5.53 10.55 -1.78
C THR A 131 -6.39 11.79 -1.55
N TYR A 132 -7.34 11.73 -0.62
CA TYR A 132 -8.22 12.85 -0.32
C TYR A 132 -7.46 14.07 0.22
N LEU A 133 -6.36 13.87 0.94
CA LEU A 133 -5.46 14.96 1.32
C LEU A 133 -4.85 15.65 0.09
N GLU A 134 -4.31 14.90 -0.87
CA GLU A 134 -3.74 15.47 -2.10
C GLU A 134 -4.81 16.20 -2.93
N MET A 135 -6.03 15.66 -3.01
CA MET A 135 -7.16 16.32 -3.67
C MET A 135 -7.56 17.62 -2.96
N GLY A 136 -7.55 17.64 -1.62
CA GLY A 136 -7.82 18.84 -0.85
C GLY A 136 -6.82 19.96 -1.13
N VAL A 137 -5.54 19.63 -1.33
CA VAL A 137 -4.51 20.58 -1.77
C VAL A 137 -4.81 21.10 -3.19
N ASN A 138 -5.34 20.26 -4.08
CA ASN A 138 -5.72 20.72 -5.42
C ASN A 138 -6.91 21.70 -5.40
N PHE A 139 -7.92 21.44 -4.57
CA PHE A 139 -9.06 22.36 -4.44
C PHE A 139 -8.70 23.72 -3.83
N ASP A 140 -7.62 23.78 -3.05
CA ASP A 140 -7.04 25.05 -2.57
C ASP A 140 -6.57 25.92 -3.75
N LYS A 141 -6.02 25.31 -4.80
CA LYS A 141 -5.57 26.01 -6.01
C LYS A 141 -6.71 26.48 -6.89
N THR A 142 -7.85 25.79 -6.87
CA THR A 142 -9.04 26.13 -7.67
C THR A 142 -10.03 27.02 -6.93
N ASN A 143 -9.70 27.45 -5.70
CA ASN A 143 -10.55 28.26 -4.82
C ASN A 143 -11.93 27.63 -4.54
N ASN A 144 -12.02 26.29 -4.64
CA ASN A 144 -13.25 25.55 -4.39
C ASN A 144 -13.27 25.06 -2.93
N MET A 145 -13.58 25.98 -2.02
CA MET A 145 -13.51 25.74 -0.57
C MET A 145 -14.51 24.68 -0.09
N LYS A 146 -15.68 24.58 -0.74
CA LYS A 146 -16.70 23.58 -0.37
C LYS A 146 -16.21 22.16 -0.61
N ASP A 147 -15.69 21.90 -1.81
CA ASP A 147 -15.22 20.56 -2.16
C ASP A 147 -13.93 20.23 -1.41
N ARG A 148 -13.07 21.23 -1.16
CA ARG A 148 -11.91 21.09 -0.26
C ARG A 148 -12.32 20.58 1.12
N LEU A 149 -13.28 21.24 1.78
CA LEU A 149 -13.73 20.82 3.10
C LEU A 149 -14.29 19.40 3.05
N ALA A 150 -15.11 19.09 2.06
CA ALA A 150 -15.70 17.76 1.90
C ALA A 150 -14.63 16.65 1.81
N VAL A 151 -13.60 16.83 0.98
CA VAL A 151 -12.54 15.81 0.85
C VAL A 151 -11.64 15.73 2.09
N LEU A 152 -11.36 16.86 2.77
CA LEU A 152 -10.58 16.83 4.01
C LEU A 152 -11.33 16.13 5.15
N TYR A 153 -12.65 16.33 5.26
CA TYR A 153 -13.49 15.57 6.20
C TYR A 153 -13.47 14.06 5.88
N ALA A 154 -13.56 13.69 4.61
CA ALA A 154 -13.47 12.29 4.21
C ALA A 154 -12.09 11.69 4.53
N ALA A 155 -11.01 12.45 4.37
CA ALA A 155 -9.66 12.02 4.75
C ALA A 155 -9.53 11.78 6.26
N ASP A 156 -10.05 12.70 7.08
CA ASP A 156 -10.03 12.61 8.54
C ASP A 156 -10.82 11.40 9.05
N GLN A 157 -12.03 11.19 8.50
CA GLN A 157 -12.85 10.02 8.84
C GLN A 157 -12.13 8.71 8.53
N LEU A 158 -11.50 8.60 7.35
CA LEU A 158 -10.73 7.40 6.99
C LEU A 158 -9.51 7.22 7.89
N ALA A 159 -8.80 8.30 8.26
CA ALA A 159 -7.68 8.22 9.18
C ALA A 159 -8.11 7.71 10.57
N TYR A 160 -9.27 8.15 11.06
CA TYR A 160 -9.88 7.67 12.30
C TYR A 160 -10.25 6.17 12.21
N GLU A 161 -10.85 5.73 11.10
CA GLU A 161 -11.14 4.32 10.85
C GLU A 161 -9.87 3.46 10.84
N VAL A 162 -8.82 3.93 10.15
CA VAL A 162 -7.51 3.27 10.09
C VAL A 162 -6.90 3.13 11.48
N ALA A 163 -6.92 4.19 12.29
CA ALA A 163 -6.38 4.16 13.66
C ALA A 163 -7.11 3.11 14.52
N ASN A 164 -8.44 3.07 14.46
CA ASN A 164 -9.24 2.11 15.22
C ASN A 164 -9.05 0.67 14.74
N ALA A 165 -9.01 0.45 13.43
CA ALA A 165 -8.77 -0.87 12.86
C ALA A 165 -7.36 -1.38 13.20
N THR A 166 -6.35 -0.52 13.13
CA THR A 166 -4.97 -0.84 13.52
C THR A 166 -4.90 -1.23 15.00
N LYS A 167 -5.57 -0.48 15.88
CA LYS A 167 -5.65 -0.80 17.31
C LYS A 167 -6.35 -2.14 17.57
N LYS A 168 -7.36 -2.50 16.80
CA LYS A 168 -8.03 -3.80 16.89
C LYS A 168 -7.09 -4.93 16.48
N LEU A 169 -6.39 -4.78 15.34
CA LEU A 169 -5.42 -5.75 14.85
C LEU A 169 -4.27 -5.99 15.84
N LEU A 170 -3.76 -4.94 16.49
CA LEU A 170 -2.69 -5.05 17.48
C LEU A 170 -3.14 -5.68 18.81
N ARG A 171 -4.43 -5.63 19.15
CA ARG A 171 -4.98 -6.18 20.40
C ARG A 171 -5.31 -7.67 20.31
N THR A 172 -5.50 -8.19 19.11
CA THR A 172 -5.88 -9.60 18.89
C THR A 172 -4.80 -10.62 19.29
N ASP A 173 -3.56 -10.18 19.52
CA ASP A 173 -2.44 -11.06 19.92
C ASP A 173 -2.16 -11.12 21.43
N VAL A 174 -2.80 -10.28 22.28
CA VAL A 174 -2.46 -10.18 23.72
C VAL A 174 -3.33 -11.10 24.61
N THR A 175 -4.37 -11.74 24.08
CA THR A 175 -5.31 -12.55 24.88
C THR A 175 -5.28 -14.06 24.55
N LYS A 176 -4.18 -14.57 23.97
CA LYS A 176 -4.02 -15.99 23.65
C LYS A 176 -2.74 -16.63 24.21
N GLU A 177 -2.29 -16.18 25.37
CA GLU A 177 -1.33 -16.94 26.22
C GLU A 177 -2.01 -17.40 27.51
#